data_AF-A0A7V2YYF1-F1
#
_entry.id   AF-A0A7V2YYF1-F1
#
_cell.length_a   1.000
_cell.length_b   1.000
_cell.length_c   1.000
_cell.angle_alpha   90.00
_cell.angle_beta   90.00
_cell.angle_gamma   90.00
#
_symmetry.space_group_name_H-M   'P 1'
#
loop_
_entity.id
_entity.type
_entity.pdbx_description
1 polymer ?
#
loop_
_entity_poly.entity_id
_entity_poly.type
_entity_poly.pdbx_seq_one_letter_code
_entity_poly.pdbx_strand_id
1 'polypeptide(L)'
;MMNRRESNRTMTVAFVAALCAGASMISVASAEDWSRYRGPSGSGVSVQRGLPLKWDDKTNIVWKVDLPGPGTSSPILYGDNIYLTCYTGYATEYALTGRGSGAPGKALYRIGTK
;
A
#
# COMPACT_ATOMS: atom_id res chain seq x y z
N MET A 1 -34.52 -20.86 39.73
CA MET A 1 -34.85 -19.48 39.32
C MET A 1 -33.65 -18.60 39.65
N MET A 2 -32.91 -18.11 38.64
CA MET A 2 -31.76 -17.21 38.86
C MET A 2 -32.23 -15.78 39.17
N ASN A 3 -31.54 -15.09 40.06
CA ASN A 3 -31.85 -13.72 40.50
C ASN A 3 -31.54 -12.70 39.38
N ARG A 4 -32.38 -11.67 39.22
CA ARG A 4 -32.25 -10.60 38.19
C ARG A 4 -30.88 -9.92 38.20
N ARG A 5 -30.23 -9.81 39.37
CA ARG A 5 -28.86 -9.26 39.51
C ARG A 5 -27.78 -10.18 38.94
N GLU A 6 -27.97 -11.50 39.02
CA GLU A 6 -27.03 -12.46 38.44
C GLU A 6 -27.19 -12.52 36.93
N SER A 7 -28.43 -12.53 36.42
CA SER A 7 -28.74 -12.47 34.98
C SER A 7 -28.11 -11.26 34.27
N ASN A 8 -28.10 -10.09 34.92
CA ASN A 8 -27.49 -8.89 34.34
C ASN A 8 -25.95 -8.99 34.30
N ARG A 9 -25.32 -9.60 35.31
CA ARG A 9 -23.87 -9.82 35.33
C ARG A 9 -23.44 -10.83 34.27
N THR A 10 -24.19 -11.92 34.06
CA THR A 10 -23.93 -12.87 32.98
C THR A 10 -24.14 -12.26 31.61
N MET A 11 -25.17 -11.42 31.41
CA MET A 11 -25.38 -10.69 30.16
C MET A 11 -24.24 -9.72 29.86
N THR A 12 -23.76 -8.95 30.84
CA THR A 12 -22.64 -8.01 30.62
C THR A 12 -21.35 -8.76 30.29
N VAL A 13 -21.04 -9.86 30.99
CA VAL A 13 -19.84 -10.66 30.70
C VAL A 13 -19.93 -11.31 29.31
N ALA A 14 -21.10 -11.83 28.93
CA ALA A 14 -21.32 -12.39 27.60
C ALA A 14 -21.18 -11.34 26.49
N PHE A 15 -21.67 -10.12 26.72
CA PHE A 15 -21.57 -9.02 25.75
C PHE A 15 -20.13 -8.55 25.56
N VAL A 16 -19.36 -8.43 26.65
CA VAL A 16 -17.94 -8.06 26.60
C VAL A 16 -17.11 -9.17 25.94
N ALA A 17 -17.37 -10.44 26.26
CA ALA A 17 -16.70 -11.57 25.62
C ALA A 17 -16.98 -11.63 24.10
N ALA A 18 -18.21 -11.36 23.68
CA ALA A 18 -18.57 -11.28 22.26
C ALA A 18 -17.87 -10.10 21.55
N LEU A 19 -17.75 -8.94 22.21
CA LEU A 19 -17.05 -7.77 21.65
C LEU A 19 -15.54 -8.03 21.48
N CYS A 20 -14.90 -8.64 22.48
CA CYS A 20 -13.48 -9.00 22.43
C CYS A 20 -13.20 -10.09 21.38
N ALA A 21 -14.06 -11.08 21.24
CA ALA A 21 -13.93 -12.12 20.22
C ALA A 21 -14.11 -11.57 18.79
N GLY A 22 -14.95 -10.54 18.61
CA GLY A 22 -15.12 -9.86 17.31
C GLY A 22 -13.91 -9.03 16.89
N ALA A 23 -13.19 -8.43 17.84
CA ALA A 23 -12.03 -7.58 17.56
C ALA A 23 -10.78 -8.36 17.09
N SER A 24 -10.66 -9.64 17.44
CA SER A 24 -9.47 -10.46 17.11
C SER A 24 -9.38 -10.95 15.66
N MET A 25 -10.38 -10.68 14.80
CA MET A 25 -10.41 -11.17 13.42
C MET A 25 -10.00 -10.14 12.36
N ILE A 26 -9.41 -9.02 12.75
CA ILE A 26 -8.89 -8.05 11.78
C ILE A 26 -7.56 -8.57 11.24
N SER A 27 -7.62 -9.31 10.13
CA SER A 27 -6.43 -9.68 9.36
C SER A 27 -5.90 -8.42 8.66
N VAL A 28 -4.74 -7.93 9.11
CA VAL A 28 -4.02 -6.86 8.41
C VAL A 28 -3.43 -7.47 7.15
N ALA A 29 -4.00 -7.11 5.99
CA ALA A 29 -3.40 -7.45 4.71
C ALA A 29 -2.09 -6.66 4.56
N SER A 30 -0.95 -7.34 4.69
CA SER A 30 0.36 -6.77 4.40
C SER A 30 0.76 -7.17 2.98
N ALA A 31 1.00 -6.20 2.11
CA ALA A 31 1.66 -6.45 0.84
C ALA A 31 3.14 -6.83 1.07
N GLU A 32 3.71 -7.65 0.19
CA GLU A 32 5.15 -7.93 0.18
C GLU A 32 5.89 -6.76 -0.48
N ASP A 33 7.01 -6.33 0.13
CA ASP A 33 7.87 -5.31 -0.48
C ASP A 33 8.41 -5.79 -1.82
N TRP A 34 8.41 -4.92 -2.83
CA TRP A 34 8.99 -5.18 -4.15
C TRP A 34 10.20 -4.25 -4.36
N SER A 35 11.20 -4.38 -3.49
CA SER A 35 12.29 -3.39 -3.34
C SER A 35 13.32 -3.35 -4.48
N ARG A 36 13.19 -4.20 -5.50
CA ARG A 36 14.16 -4.32 -6.60
C ARG A 36 13.52 -4.72 -7.93
N TYR A 37 14.27 -4.53 -9.01
CA TYR A 37 13.89 -5.06 -10.32
C TYR A 37 13.61 -6.56 -10.23
N ARG A 38 12.43 -6.98 -10.72
CA ARG A 38 11.90 -8.34 -10.65
C ARG A 38 11.59 -8.89 -9.25
N GLY A 39 11.49 -8.03 -8.25
CA GLY A 39 10.93 -8.35 -6.94
C GLY A 39 11.88 -9.14 -6.03
N PRO A 40 11.39 -9.57 -4.85
CA PRO A 40 12.21 -10.18 -3.80
C PRO A 40 12.98 -11.40 -4.26
N SER A 41 12.34 -12.25 -5.07
CA SER A 41 12.92 -13.47 -5.64
C SER A 41 13.69 -13.23 -6.94
N GLY A 42 13.66 -12.02 -7.52
CA GLY A 42 14.29 -11.71 -8.80
C GLY A 42 13.65 -12.39 -10.04
N SER A 43 12.53 -13.09 -9.86
CA SER A 43 11.83 -13.82 -10.92
C SER A 43 10.85 -12.96 -11.72
N GLY A 44 10.39 -11.85 -11.15
CA GLY A 44 9.34 -11.01 -11.74
C GLY A 44 7.92 -11.54 -11.51
N VAL A 45 7.75 -12.56 -10.64
CA VAL A 45 6.47 -13.21 -10.38
C VAL A 45 5.95 -12.83 -8.99
N SER A 46 4.71 -12.35 -8.91
CA SER A 46 3.99 -12.14 -7.64
C SER A 46 3.19 -13.37 -7.25
N VAL A 47 3.10 -13.65 -5.95
CA VAL A 47 2.26 -14.72 -5.39
C VAL A 47 0.80 -14.31 -5.22
N GLN A 48 0.48 -13.03 -5.44
CA GLN A 48 -0.86 -12.49 -5.21
C GLN A 48 -1.89 -13.05 -6.18
N ARG A 49 -3.11 -13.27 -5.67
CA ARG A 49 -4.23 -13.87 -6.42
C ARG A 49 -5.45 -12.96 -6.39
N GLY A 50 -6.43 -13.26 -7.23
CA GLY A 50 -7.69 -12.49 -7.29
C GLY A 50 -7.52 -11.09 -7.87
N LEU A 51 -6.45 -10.85 -8.63
CA LEU A 51 -6.21 -9.58 -9.29
C LEU A 51 -7.23 -9.35 -10.42
N PRO A 52 -7.69 -8.11 -10.65
CA PRO A 52 -8.57 -7.80 -11.77
C PRO A 52 -7.92 -8.17 -13.11
N LEU A 53 -8.69 -8.78 -14.00
CA LEU A 53 -8.23 -9.16 -15.35
C LEU A 53 -8.61 -8.15 -16.44
N LYS A 54 -9.49 -7.20 -16.12
CA LYS A 54 -9.97 -6.16 -17.04
C LYS A 54 -9.54 -4.80 -16.53
N TRP A 55 -8.97 -3.98 -17.41
CA TRP A 55 -8.46 -2.65 -17.08
C TRP A 55 -8.81 -1.69 -18.20
N ASP A 56 -9.20 -0.48 -17.83
CA ASP A 56 -9.33 0.65 -18.76
C ASP A 56 -9.01 1.95 -18.01
N ASP A 57 -9.18 3.10 -18.67
CA ASP A 57 -8.83 4.39 -18.07
C ASP A 57 -9.64 4.78 -16.83
N LYS A 58 -10.76 4.11 -16.58
CA LYS A 58 -11.72 4.37 -15.51
C LYS A 58 -11.96 3.15 -14.59
N THR A 59 -11.68 1.94 -15.06
CA THR A 59 -12.00 0.69 -14.38
C THR A 59 -10.75 0.07 -13.77
N ASN A 60 -10.85 -0.34 -12.50
CA ASN A 60 -9.79 -0.98 -11.71
C ASN A 60 -8.52 -0.13 -11.46
N ILE A 61 -8.52 1.16 -11.84
CA ILE A 61 -7.45 2.10 -11.50
C ILE A 61 -7.75 2.79 -10.17
N VAL A 62 -6.88 2.63 -9.17
CA VAL A 62 -7.02 3.28 -7.86
C VAL A 62 -6.57 4.74 -7.90
N TRP A 63 -5.49 5.03 -8.62
CA TRP A 63 -4.94 6.37 -8.77
C TRP A 63 -4.07 6.45 -10.04
N LYS A 64 -3.84 7.68 -10.51
CA LYS A 64 -2.89 8.03 -11.56
C LYS A 64 -2.15 9.29 -11.13
N VAL A 65 -0.91 9.45 -11.57
CA VAL A 65 -0.12 10.66 -11.35
C VAL A 65 0.70 10.95 -12.59
N ASP A 66 0.77 12.22 -12.97
CA ASP A 66 1.62 12.66 -14.06
C ASP A 66 3.08 12.67 -13.60
N LEU A 67 3.96 12.09 -14.41
CA LEU A 67 5.40 12.18 -14.19
C LEU A 67 5.93 13.47 -14.84
N PRO A 68 6.90 14.14 -14.21
CA PRO A 68 7.48 15.39 -14.73
C PRO A 68 8.34 15.18 -15.98
N GLY A 69 8.53 13.94 -16.43
CA GLY A 69 9.15 13.63 -17.70
C GLY A 69 9.10 12.13 -18.03
N PRO A 70 9.65 11.73 -19.19
CA PRO A 70 9.61 10.36 -19.65
C PRO A 70 10.42 9.42 -18.74
N GLY A 71 9.91 8.22 -18.48
CA GLY A 71 10.57 7.21 -17.65
C GLY A 71 10.50 5.82 -18.26
N THR A 72 11.60 5.08 -18.19
CA THR A 72 11.71 3.67 -18.65
C THR A 72 12.07 2.71 -17.50
N SER A 73 12.08 3.22 -16.27
CA SER A 73 12.41 2.41 -15.10
C SER A 73 11.25 1.51 -14.67
N SER A 74 11.57 0.44 -13.96
CA SER A 74 10.57 -0.37 -13.27
C SER A 74 10.30 0.24 -11.90
N PRO A 75 9.04 0.53 -11.52
CA PRO A 75 8.72 0.97 -10.18
C PRO A 75 9.08 -0.12 -9.16
N ILE A 76 9.50 0.30 -7.97
CA ILE A 76 9.69 -0.57 -6.81
C ILE A 76 8.74 -0.14 -5.69
N LEU A 77 8.31 -1.09 -4.88
CA LEU A 77 7.48 -0.86 -3.69
C LEU A 77 8.31 -1.16 -2.43
N TYR A 78 8.27 -0.27 -1.45
CA TYR A 78 8.86 -0.49 -0.14
C TYR A 78 8.03 0.18 0.95
N GLY A 79 7.46 -0.62 1.85
CA GLY A 79 6.34 -0.22 2.70
C GLY A 79 5.19 0.35 1.87
N ASP A 80 4.61 1.45 2.32
CA ASP A 80 3.49 2.15 1.64
C ASP A 80 3.95 3.16 0.58
N ASN A 81 5.14 2.93 -0.02
CA ASN A 81 5.75 3.90 -0.92
C ASN A 81 6.19 3.25 -2.22
N ILE A 82 5.82 3.90 -3.32
CA ILE A 82 6.28 3.55 -4.65
C ILE A 82 7.42 4.49 -5.02
N TYR A 83 8.53 3.90 -5.46
CA TYR A 83 9.68 4.62 -5.96
C TYR A 83 9.82 4.40 -7.46
N LEU A 84 9.96 5.48 -8.21
CA LEU A 84 10.13 5.45 -9.65
C LEU A 84 11.13 6.51 -10.09
N THR A 85 11.84 6.27 -11.19
CA THR A 85 12.68 7.28 -11.82
C THR A 85 12.15 7.70 -13.18
N CYS A 86 12.27 9.00 -13.46
CA CYS A 86 12.06 9.56 -14.79
C CYS A 86 13.16 10.55 -15.12
N TYR A 87 13.26 10.89 -16.39
CA TYR A 87 14.18 11.88 -16.92
C TYR A 87 13.48 13.24 -16.94
N THR A 88 14.08 14.25 -16.29
CA THR A 88 13.53 15.61 -16.21
C THR A 88 14.45 16.68 -16.80
N GLY A 89 15.50 16.28 -17.51
CA GLY A 89 16.58 17.17 -17.93
C GLY A 89 17.64 17.38 -16.85
N TYR A 90 18.50 18.38 -17.07
CA TYR A 90 19.57 18.76 -16.15
C TYR A 90 19.07 19.85 -15.17
N ALA A 91 19.41 19.72 -13.88
CA ALA A 91 19.22 20.75 -12.85
C ALA A 91 17.76 21.25 -12.62
N THR A 92 16.75 20.38 -12.77
CA THR A 92 15.35 20.73 -12.47
C THR A 92 14.95 20.35 -11.04
N GLU A 93 14.49 21.32 -10.25
CA GLU A 93 13.82 21.08 -8.97
C GLU A 93 12.33 20.82 -9.20
N TYR A 94 11.79 19.71 -8.70
CA TYR A 94 10.35 19.44 -8.69
C TYR A 94 9.87 19.18 -7.25
N ALA A 95 8.84 19.92 -6.83
CA ALA A 95 8.23 19.83 -5.53
C ALA A 95 6.89 19.08 -5.64
N LEU A 96 6.88 17.75 -5.48
CA LEU A 96 5.62 17.03 -5.23
C LEU A 96 5.62 16.07 -4.04
N THR A 97 6.76 15.66 -3.48
CA THR A 97 6.86 15.16 -2.08
C THR A 97 8.30 14.76 -1.77
N GLY A 98 9.09 15.69 -1.24
CA GLY A 98 10.29 15.39 -0.43
C GLY A 98 11.56 14.95 -1.17
N ARG A 99 12.48 15.92 -1.33
CA ARG A 99 13.95 15.78 -1.28
C ARG A 99 14.58 14.68 -2.14
N GLY A 100 14.71 14.94 -3.44
CA GLY A 100 15.64 14.21 -4.32
C GLY A 100 16.88 15.05 -4.63
N SER A 101 17.98 14.86 -3.90
CA SER A 101 19.31 15.32 -4.33
C SER A 101 19.98 14.16 -5.09
N GLY A 102 19.86 14.15 -6.41
CA GLY A 102 20.45 13.12 -7.28
C GLY A 102 21.14 13.76 -8.48
N ALA A 103 22.27 13.16 -8.87
CA ALA A 103 23.12 13.56 -9.99
C ALA A 103 22.34 13.93 -11.28
N PRO A 104 22.90 14.79 -12.14
CA PRO A 104 22.23 15.26 -13.35
C PRO A 104 21.57 14.12 -14.16
N GLY A 105 20.25 14.23 -14.37
CA GLY A 105 19.50 13.38 -15.30
C GLY A 105 18.71 12.21 -14.72
N LYS A 106 18.70 11.97 -13.40
CA LYS A 106 17.81 10.96 -12.77
C LYS A 106 17.20 11.46 -11.46
N ALA A 107 15.89 11.65 -11.45
CA ALA A 107 15.16 11.99 -10.24
C ALA A 107 14.44 10.74 -9.68
N LEU A 108 14.55 10.53 -8.37
CA LEU A 108 13.80 9.53 -7.61
C LEU A 108 12.51 10.17 -7.10
N TYR A 109 11.37 9.59 -7.46
CA TYR A 109 10.06 10.04 -7.03
C TYR A 109 9.47 9.07 -6.02
N ARG A 110 8.95 9.60 -4.93
CA ARG A 110 8.22 8.85 -3.90
C ARG A 110 6.74 9.20 -4.00
N ILE A 111 5.90 8.21 -4.26
CA ILE A 111 4.45 8.33 -4.22
C ILE A 111 3.98 7.54 -3.01
N GLY A 112 3.39 8.22 -2.02
CA GLY A 112 2.75 7.55 -0.88
C GLY A 112 1.43 6.93 -1.33
N THR A 113 1.23 5.65 -1.04
CA THR A 113 -0.08 5.02 -1.17
C THR A 113 -0.89 5.38 0.07
N LYS A 114 -2.09 5.96 -0.11
CA LYS A 114 -3.00 6.28 1.00
C LYS A 114 -3.48 5.05 1.72
#